data_AF-A0A8T3RJ10-F1
#
_entry.id   AF-A0A8T3RJ10-F1
#
_cell.length_a   1.000
_cell.length_b   1.000
_cell.length_c   1.000
_cell.angle_alpha   90.00
_cell.angle_beta   90.00
_cell.angle_gamma   90.00
#
_symmetry.space_group_name_H-M   'P 1'
#
loop_
_entity.id
_entity.type
_entity.pdbx_description
1 polymer ?
#
loop_
_entity_poly.entity_id
_entity_poly.type
_entity_poly.pdbx_seq_one_letter_code
_entity_poly.pdbx_strand_id
1 'polypeptide(L)' 'MNTGTETQGVVMCNQPSTIDYVARAARFIEDAPDYVIDDVLARLQTLLE' A
#
# COMPACT_ATOMS: atom_id res chain seq x y z
N MET A 1 -13.74 9.58 6.75
CA MET A 1 -12.54 10.43 6.60
C MET A 1 -11.58 9.69 5.67
N ASN A 2 -11.10 10.40 4.65
CA ASN A 2 -10.24 9.96 3.53
C ASN A 2 -10.73 8.76 2.70
N THR A 3 -10.49 7.50 3.10
CA THR A 3 -10.73 6.34 2.21
C THR A 3 -11.87 5.42 2.63
N GLY A 4 -12.32 5.50 3.88
CA GLY A 4 -13.34 4.59 4.44
C GLY A 4 -12.82 3.21 4.87
N THR A 5 -11.51 2.98 4.79
CA THR A 5 -10.83 1.75 5.24
C THR A 5 -10.73 1.69 6.76
N GLU A 6 -10.58 0.49 7.34
CA GLU A 6 -10.30 0.28 8.76
C GLU A 6 -8.93 0.87 9.12
N THR A 7 -7.93 0.60 8.28
CA THR A 7 -6.56 1.08 8.39
C THR A 7 -6.54 2.59 8.21
N GLN A 8 -6.11 3.29 9.26
CA GLN A 8 -5.91 4.74 9.27
C GLN A 8 -4.43 5.07 9.07
N GLY A 9 -4.13 6.06 8.24
CA GLY A 9 -2.77 6.54 8.04
C GLY A 9 -2.49 6.94 6.60
N VAL A 10 -1.23 6.80 6.19
CA VAL A 10 -0.73 7.10 4.85
C VAL A 10 0.12 5.95 4.32
N VAL A 11 0.13 5.74 3.00
CA VAL A 11 1.01 4.77 2.34
C VAL A 11 2.34 5.45 1.98
N MET A 12 3.46 4.91 2.46
CA MET A 12 4.79 5.43 2.14
C MET A 12 5.28 4.89 0.79
N CYS A 13 5.06 5.66 -0.28
CA CYS A 13 5.43 5.24 -1.64
C CYS A 13 6.93 5.34 -1.94
N ASN A 14 7.69 6.16 -1.20
CA ASN A 14 9.11 6.45 -1.46
C ASN A 14 10.10 5.41 -0.91
N GLN A 15 9.61 4.39 -0.19
CA GLN A 15 10.43 3.35 0.43
C GLN A 15 9.83 1.96 0.14
N PRO A 16 9.73 1.54 -1.14
CA PRO A 16 9.23 0.22 -1.48
C PRO A 16 10.17 -0.86 -0.93
N SER A 17 9.61 -1.96 -0.43
CA SER A 17 10.38 -3.08 0.12
C SER A 17 9.71 -4.42 -0.16
N THR A 18 10.47 -5.38 -0.68
CA THR A 18 10.03 -6.76 -0.82
C THR A 18 10.20 -7.49 0.51
N ILE A 19 9.14 -8.15 0.98
CA ILE A 19 9.17 -8.90 2.23
C ILE A 19 8.56 -10.29 2.04
N ASP A 20 9.09 -11.27 2.76
CA ASP A 20 8.45 -12.58 2.88
C ASP A 20 7.35 -12.49 3.95
N TYR A 21 6.10 -12.40 3.49
CA TYR A 21 4.94 -12.29 4.38
C TYR A 21 4.56 -13.65 5.01
N VAL A 22 4.93 -14.77 4.39
CA VAL A 22 4.63 -16.13 4.90
C VAL A 22 5.53 -16.44 6.09
N ALA A 23 6.84 -16.25 5.93
CA ALA A 23 7.80 -16.44 7.01
C ALA A 23 7.54 -15.47 8.20
N ARG A 24 6.98 -14.29 7.92
CA ARG A 24 6.59 -13.30 8.94
C ARG A 24 5.18 -13.48 9.50
N ALA A 25 4.44 -14.50 9.07
CA ALA A 25 3.07 -14.79 9.52
C ALA A 25 2.13 -13.58 9.43
N ALA A 26 2.16 -12.87 8.30
CA ALA A 26 1.30 -11.71 8.09
C ALA A 26 -0.19 -12.08 8.17
N ARG A 27 -1.01 -11.16 8.69
CA ARG A 27 -2.47 -11.29 8.74
C ARG A 27 -3.10 -10.37 7.70
N PHE A 28 -4.00 -10.90 6.89
CA PHE A 28 -4.85 -10.08 6.03
C PHE A 28 -5.82 -9.25 6.89
N ILE A 29 -5.94 -7.96 6.59
CA ILE A 29 -6.81 -7.02 7.31
C ILE A 29 -8.00 -6.65 6.43
N GLU A 30 -7.74 -6.06 5.28
CA GLU A 30 -8.73 -5.56 4.33
C GLU A 30 -8.10 -5.35 2.95
N ASP A 31 -8.95 -5.12 1.95
CA ASP A 31 -8.54 -4.62 0.64
C ASP A 31 -8.64 -3.09 0.58
N ALA A 32 -7.60 -2.46 0.02
CA ALA A 32 -7.66 -1.03 -0.25
C ALA A 32 -8.52 -0.76 -1.51
N PRO A 33 -9.28 0.36 -1.55
CA PRO A 33 -10.05 0.73 -2.74
C PRO A 33 -9.18 0.93 -3.99
N ASP A 34 -9.71 0.63 -5.17
CA ASP A 34 -8.99 0.71 -6.45
C ASP A 34 -8.30 2.07 -6.67
N TYR A 35 -8.99 3.18 -6.40
CA TYR A 35 -8.43 4.52 -6.58
C TYR A 35 -7.20 4.80 -5.68
N VAL A 36 -7.07 4.11 -4.54
CA VAL A 36 -5.89 4.21 -3.67
C VAL A 36 -4.73 3.44 -4.29
N ILE A 37 -5.00 2.25 -4.81
CA ILE A 37 -4.00 1.44 -5.51
C ILE A 37 -3.47 2.18 -6.74
N ASP A 38 -4.35 2.80 -7.52
CA ASP A 38 -3.99 3.59 -8.70
C ASP A 38 -3.06 4.78 -8.35
N ASP A 39 -3.36 5.54 -7.29
CA ASP A 39 -2.50 6.65 -6.83
C ASP A 39 -1.12 6.16 -6.36
N VAL A 40 -1.07 5.02 -5.64
CA VAL A 40 0.20 4.42 -5.19
C VAL A 40 1.05 3.98 -6.38
N LEU A 41 0.45 3.31 -7.37
CA LEU A 41 1.16 2.85 -8.57
C LEU A 41 1.70 4.04 -9.39
N ALA A 42 0.90 5.10 -9.57
CA ALA A 42 1.33 6.31 -10.26
C ALA A 42 2.55 6.96 -9.57
N ARG A 43 2.55 7.04 -8.24
CA ARG A 43 3.70 7.57 -7.47
C ARG A 43 4.92 6.65 -7.54
N LEU A 44 4.71 5.34 -7.46
CA LEU A 44 5.80 4.37 -7.53
C LEU A 44 6.49 4.39 -8.90
N GLN A 45 5.73 4.57 -9.99
CA GLN A 45 6.28 4.73 -11.34
C GLN A 45 7.29 5.88 -11.41
N THR A 46 7.00 7.03 -10.80
CA THR A 46 7.91 8.19 -10.80
C THR A 46 9.23 7.97 -10.07
N LEU A 47 9.37 6.90 -9.28
CA LEU A 47 10.63 6.54 -8.61
C LEU A 47 11.49 5.59 -9.44
N LEU A 48 10.91 4.96 -10.45
CA LEU A 48 11.57 3.97 -11.30
C LEU A 48 12.03 4.57 -12.64
N GLU A 49 11.52 5.74 -13.01
CA GLU A 49 11.95 6.56 -14.15
C GLU A 49 13.04 7.56 -13.73
#